data_AF-A0A3D2MB53-F1
#
_entry.id   AF-A0A3D2MB53-F1
#
_cell.length_a   1.000
_cell.length_b   1.000
_cell.length_c   1.000
_cell.angle_alpha   90.00
_cell.angle_beta   90.00
_cell.angle_gamma   90.00
#
_symmetry.space_group_name_H-M   'P 1'
#
loop_
_entity.id
_entity.type
_entity.pdbx_description
1 polymer ?
#
loop_
_entity_poly.entity_id
_entity_poly.type
_entity_poly.pdbx_seq_one_letter_code
_entity_poly.pdbx_strand_id
1 'polypeptide(L)' 'MTVTEQLSTLDNILAHGGITSLFQPIVSLSERRILGYEALTRGPSNTSLHSPINLLAA' A
#
# COMPACT_ATOMS: atom_id res chain seq x y z
N MET A 1 4.78 -18.65 -1.41
CA MET A 1 4.64 -18.53 0.06
C MET A 1 3.43 -19.31 0.48
N THR A 2 3.51 -20.01 1.59
CA THR A 2 2.36 -20.60 2.26
C THR A 2 1.55 -19.52 2.98
N VAL A 3 0.29 -19.80 3.32
CA VAL A 3 -0.56 -18.86 4.08
C VAL A 3 0.08 -18.50 5.42
N THR A 4 0.68 -19.47 6.10
CA THR A 4 1.39 -19.27 7.38
C THR A 4 2.55 -18.29 7.26
N GLU A 5 3.33 -18.35 6.17
CA GLU A 5 4.42 -17.41 5.91
C GLU A 5 3.91 -15.99 5.63
N GLN A 6 2.74 -15.85 4.99
CA GLN A 6 2.14 -14.54 4.76
C GLN A 6 1.63 -13.91 6.06
N LEU A 7 1.00 -14.69 6.95
CA LEU A 7 0.55 -14.21 8.25
C LEU A 7 1.72 -13.75 9.13
N SER A 8 2.80 -14.54 9.21
CA SER A 8 3.99 -14.12 9.97
C SER A 8 4.66 -12.87 9.38
N THR A 9 4.66 -12.73 8.05
CA THR A 9 5.14 -11.52 7.38
C THR A 9 4.26 -10.31 7.72
N LEU A 10 2.94 -10.49 7.73
CA LEU A 10 1.98 -9.44 8.06
C LEU A 10 2.13 -8.99 9.53
N ASP A 11 2.25 -9.93 10.47
CA ASP A 11 2.48 -9.62 11.89
C ASP A 11 3.75 -8.78 12.08
N ASN A 12 4.83 -9.14 11.37
CA ASN A 12 6.06 -8.35 11.40
C ASN A 12 5.86 -6.95 10.81
N ILE A 13 5.13 -6.80 9.69
CA ILE A 13 4.82 -5.49 9.11
C ILE A 13 4.05 -4.62 10.11
N LEU A 14 3.05 -5.18 10.78
CA LEU A 14 2.23 -4.45 11.75
C LEU A 14 3.03 -4.06 13.00
N ALA A 15 3.82 -5.00 13.55
CA ALA A 15 4.63 -4.76 14.75
C ALA A 15 5.69 -3.66 14.54
N HIS A 16 6.17 -3.48 13.32
CA HIS A 16 7.25 -2.52 12.99
C HIS A 16 6.76 -1.30 12.21
N GLY A 17 5.45 -1.14 11.99
CA GLY A 17 4.89 -0.01 11.24
C GLY A 17 5.34 0.03 9.77
N GLY A 18 5.56 -1.12 9.13
CA GLY A 18 6.04 -1.26 7.75
C GLY A 18 5.01 -0.92 6.66
N ILE A 19 3.88 -0.30 7.02
CA ILE A 19 2.85 0.16 6.10
C ILE A 19 3.15 1.61 5.71
N THR A 20 3.14 1.90 4.42
CA THR A 20 3.38 3.24 3.87
C THR A 20 2.26 3.64 2.91
N SER A 21 2.12 4.94 2.65
CA SER A 21 1.19 5.46 1.65
C SER A 21 1.96 6.11 0.51
N LEU A 22 1.62 5.74 -0.72
CA LEU A 22 1.94 6.51 -1.91
C LEU A 22 0.81 7.50 -2.19
N PHE A 23 1.08 8.59 -2.90
CA PHE A 23 0.10 9.63 -3.16
C PHE A 23 -0.08 9.83 -4.65
N GLN A 24 -1.24 9.43 -5.17
CA GLN A 24 -1.59 9.62 -6.57
C GLN A 24 -2.31 10.95 -6.75
N PRO A 25 -1.81 11.88 -7.59
CA PRO A 25 -2.43 13.17 -7.79
C PRO A 25 -3.77 13.03 -8.53
N ILE A 26 -4.79 13.74 -8.03
CA ILE A 26 -6.06 13.96 -8.71
C ILE A 26 -5.98 15.33 -9.37
N VAL A 27 -6.18 15.40 -10.69
CA VAL A 27 -5.92 16.61 -11.48
C VAL A 27 -7.17 17.13 -12.20
N SER A 28 -7.30 18.45 -12.31
CA SER A 28 -8.21 19.10 -13.23
C SER A 28 -7.49 19.38 -14.54
N LEU A 29 -7.96 18.78 -15.64
CA LEU A 29 -7.37 18.98 -16.96
C LEU A 29 -7.69 20.36 -17.55
N SER A 30 -8.90 20.87 -17.29
CA SER A 30 -9.34 22.20 -17.75
C SER A 30 -8.57 23.31 -17.03
N GLU A 31 -8.40 23.20 -15.72
CA GLU A 31 -7.71 24.19 -14.88
C GLU A 31 -6.19 23.97 -14.84
N ARG A 32 -5.70 22.85 -15.39
CA ARG A 32 -4.28 22.44 -15.39
C ARG A 32 -3.63 22.49 -14.01
N ARG A 33 -4.34 22.01 -12.99
CA ARG A 33 -3.84 22.00 -11.60
C ARG A 33 -4.18 20.72 -10.86
N ILE A 34 -3.46 20.49 -9.77
CA ILE A 34 -3.73 19.42 -8.81
C ILE A 34 -4.90 19.86 -7.91
N LEU A 35 -5.86 18.94 -7.70
CA LEU A 35 -7.02 19.12 -6.82
C LEU A 35 -6.77 18.50 -5.44
N GLY A 36 -5.99 17.43 -5.39
CA GLY A 36 -5.67 16.70 -4.17
C GLY A 36 -4.89 15.43 -4.50
N TYR A 37 -4.77 14.55 -3.52
CA TYR A 37 -4.07 13.27 -3.66
C TYR A 37 -4.88 12.13 -3.05
N GLU A 38 -4.91 11.00 -3.74
CA GLU A 38 -5.39 9.73 -3.20
C GLU A 38 -4.24 9.04 -2.46
N ALA A 39 -4.47 8.62 -1.21
CA ALA A 39 -3.52 7.85 -0.43
C ALA A 39 -3.66 6.35 -0.76
N LEU A 40 -2.58 5.75 -1.24
CA LEU A 40 -2.52 4.37 -1.69
C LEU A 40 -1.64 3.55 -0.76
N THR A 41 -2.25 2.71 0.09
CA THR A 41 -1.58 1.88 1.09
C THR A 41 -0.68 0.81 0.45
N ARG A 42 0.52 0.62 0.98
CA ARG A 42 1.53 -0.35 0.54
C ARG A 42 2.23 -1.00 1.72
N GLY A 43 2.55 -2.30 1.59
CA GLY A 43 3.55 -2.94 2.43
C GLY A 43 4.98 -2.71 1.90
N PRO A 44 6.00 -3.32 2.51
CA PRO A 44 7.40 -3.19 2.09
C PRO A 44 7.61 -3.68 0.64
N SER A 45 8.34 -2.90 -0.16
CA SER A 45 8.51 -3.12 -1.62
C SER A 45 9.19 -4.42 -2.00
N ASN A 46 9.96 -5.01 -1.09
CA ASN A 46 10.65 -6.29 -1.27
C ASN A 46 9.79 -7.50 -0.89
N THR A 47 8.49 -7.32 -0.63
CA THR A 47 7.58 -8.40 -0.21
C THR A 47 6.40 -8.57 -1.18
N SER A 48 5.80 -9.76 -1.18
CA SER A 48 4.54 -10.00 -1.90
C SER A 48 3.39 -9.14 -1.37
N LEU A 49 3.50 -8.66 -0.12
CA LEU A 49 2.54 -7.77 0.54
C LEU A 49 2.76 -6.28 0.21
N HIS A 50 3.67 -5.94 -0.71
CA HIS A 50 3.75 -4.58 -1.24
C HIS A 50 2.44 -4.16 -1.94
N SER A 51 1.88 -5.06 -2.76
CA SER A 51 0.64 -4.82 -3.49
C SER A 51 -0.54 -4.73 -2.53
N PRO A 52 -1.40 -3.70 -2.63
CA PRO A 52 -2.58 -3.57 -1.77
C PRO A 52 -3.57 -4.72 -1.97
N ILE A 53 -3.61 -5.33 -3.16
CA ILE A 53 -4.46 -6.48 -3.46
C ILE A 53 -4.09 -7.66 -2.56
N ASN A 54 -2.80 -7.89 -2.33
CA ASN A 54 -2.34 -8.98 -1.47
C ASN A 54 -2.38 -8.60 0.02
N LEU A 55 -2.08 -7.34 0.34
CA LEU A 55 -2.04 -6.84 1.71
C LEU A 55 -3.42 -6.80 2.38
N LEU A 56 -4.48 -6.52 1.61
CA LEU A 56 -5.85 -6.32 2.10
C LEU A 56 -6.81 -7.43 1.65
N ALA A 57 -6.29 -8.54 1.13
CA ALA A 57 -7.11 -9.68 0.74
C ALA A 57 -7.83 -10.29 1.97
N ALA A 58 -9.12 -10.61 1.81
CA ALA A 58 -9.95 -11.29 2.81
C ALA A 58 -9.90 -12.81 2.64
#